data_AF-A0A7C6NE13-F1
#
_entry.id   AF-A0A7C6NE13-F1
#
_cell.length_a   1.000
_cell.length_b   1.000
_cell.length_c   1.000
_cell.angle_alpha   90.00
_cell.angle_beta   90.00
_cell.angle_gamma   90.00
#
_symmetry.space_group_name_H-M   'P 1'
#
loop_
_entity.id
_entity.type
_entity.pdbx_description
1 polymer ?
#
loop_
_entity_poly.entity_id
_entity_poly.type
_entity_poly.pdbx_seq_one_letter_code
_entity_poly.pdbx_strand_id
1 'polypeptide(L)'
;MPSAPERFAVVAGGIGIAPLYFLLQETGARGQSALVFWGASTKEQFFSPAEPFWNADGTGGKYPSIVQEICAQGHQIILATDDGSAGFHGTVTDLFERYLNNPSGREEILSRYREAVTTSGLIKTDGEAGAVCSCSPGAMLNFNQNPESETFARVYGCGPGVMLKELCRIIGTHKIPGEISLEERMGCGVGACLSCACKTRDEEKDGFRYSRVCLEGPVFPAGEVLWD
;
A
#
# COMPACT_ATOMS: atom_id res chain seq x y z
N MET A 1 -7.24 10.93 3.70
CA MET A 1 -8.10 9.84 4.24
C MET A 1 -9.45 9.83 3.51
N PRO A 2 -10.02 8.66 3.21
CA PRO A 2 -11.31 8.56 2.53
C PRO A 2 -12.44 9.11 3.43
N SER A 3 -13.27 10.02 2.91
CA SER A 3 -14.37 10.63 3.66
C SER A 3 -15.67 9.81 3.61
N ALA A 4 -15.79 8.88 2.66
CA ALA A 4 -16.93 8.00 2.45
C ALA A 4 -16.45 6.56 2.18
N PRO A 5 -17.30 5.52 2.31
CA PRO A 5 -16.97 4.13 1.97
C PRO A 5 -16.78 3.99 0.44
N GLU A 6 -15.64 4.47 -0.03
CA GLU A 6 -15.21 4.44 -1.42
C GLU A 6 -14.06 3.44 -1.58
N ARG A 7 -13.95 2.86 -2.76
CA ARG A 7 -12.87 1.92 -3.08
C ARG A 7 -11.57 2.70 -3.31
N PHE A 8 -10.58 2.50 -2.45
CA PHE A 8 -9.26 3.12 -2.58
C PHE A 8 -8.15 2.07 -2.69
N ALA A 9 -7.04 2.46 -3.32
CA ALA A 9 -5.85 1.64 -3.40
C ALA A 9 -4.74 2.20 -2.50
N VAL A 10 -3.92 1.30 -2.00
CA VAL A 10 -2.67 1.62 -1.32
C VAL A 10 -1.56 0.98 -2.13
N VAL A 11 -0.51 1.73 -2.48
CA VAL A 11 0.65 1.23 -3.22
C VAL A 11 1.91 1.50 -2.41
N ALA A 12 2.54 0.44 -1.93
CA ALA A 12 3.69 0.49 -1.04
C ALA A 12 4.93 -0.15 -1.68
N GLY A 13 6.10 0.41 -1.44
CA GLY A 13 7.39 -0.18 -1.84
C GLY A 13 8.34 -0.34 -0.66
N GLY A 14 8.84 -1.56 -0.46
CA GLY A 14 9.74 -1.91 0.63
C GLY A 14 9.15 -1.56 2.00
N ILE A 15 9.90 -0.80 2.81
CA ILE A 15 9.48 -0.34 4.13
C ILE A 15 8.38 0.74 4.10
N GLY A 16 8.04 1.28 2.92
CA GLY A 16 6.99 2.29 2.76
C GLY A 16 5.59 1.82 3.18
N ILE A 17 5.39 0.52 3.42
CA ILE A 17 4.15 0.02 4.03
C ILE A 17 3.96 0.52 5.47
N ALA A 18 5.03 0.81 6.22
CA ALA A 18 4.97 1.14 7.64
C ALA A 18 4.11 2.39 7.93
N PRO A 19 4.28 3.53 7.25
CA PRO A 19 3.38 4.67 7.44
C PRO A 19 1.96 4.38 6.93
N LEU A 20 1.82 3.58 5.88
CA LEU A 20 0.52 3.22 5.30
C LEU A 20 -0.27 2.23 6.18
N TYR A 21 0.40 1.47 7.04
CA TYR A 21 -0.23 0.54 7.97
C TYR A 21 -1.17 1.25 8.95
N PHE A 22 -0.80 2.43 9.45
CA PHE A 22 -1.68 3.21 10.32
C PHE A 22 -2.91 3.74 9.58
N LEU A 23 -2.76 4.11 8.30
CA LEU A 23 -3.89 4.46 7.44
C LEU A 23 -4.84 3.25 7.30
N LEU A 24 -4.29 2.06 7.05
CA LEU A 24 -5.05 0.82 6.95
C LEU A 24 -5.80 0.54 8.26
N GLN A 25 -5.12 0.54 9.40
CA GLN A 25 -5.75 0.36 10.72
C GLN A 25 -6.95 1.27 10.95
N GLU A 26 -6.79 2.57 10.69
CA GLU A 26 -7.87 3.55 10.88
C GLU A 26 -9.03 3.30 9.91
N THR A 27 -8.74 2.97 8.64
CA THR A 27 -9.79 2.67 7.66
C THR A 27 -10.52 1.37 7.95
N GLY A 28 -9.81 0.32 8.38
CA GLY A 28 -10.38 -0.95 8.81
C GLY A 28 -11.27 -0.79 10.05
N ALA A 29 -10.87 0.04 11.02
CA ALA A 29 -11.69 0.39 12.19
C ALA A 29 -13.00 1.11 11.81
N ARG A 30 -13.01 1.81 10.65
CA ARG A 30 -14.21 2.45 10.07
C ARG A 30 -15.01 1.50 9.16
N GLY A 31 -14.65 0.23 9.09
CA GLY A 31 -15.30 -0.77 8.23
C GLY A 31 -15.02 -0.59 6.73
N GLN A 32 -13.99 0.19 6.39
CA GLN A 32 -13.57 0.38 4.99
C GLN A 32 -12.50 -0.64 4.61
N SER A 33 -12.50 -1.03 3.35
CA SER A 33 -11.55 -1.98 2.80
C SER A 33 -10.72 -1.35 1.68
N ALA A 34 -9.43 -1.67 1.66
CA ALA A 34 -8.46 -1.20 0.68
C ALA A 34 -8.03 -2.36 -0.19
N LEU A 35 -7.63 -2.07 -1.43
CA LEU A 35 -6.76 -2.96 -2.19
C LEU A 35 -5.31 -2.48 -2.08
N VAL A 36 -4.50 -3.26 -1.38
CA VAL A 36 -3.10 -2.96 -1.07
C VAL A 36 -2.21 -3.66 -2.07
N PHE A 37 -1.38 -2.91 -2.78
CA PHE A 37 -0.30 -3.39 -3.64
C PHE A 37 1.01 -3.15 -2.91
N TRP A 38 1.75 -4.20 -2.59
CA TRP A 38 3.00 -4.07 -1.84
C TRP A 38 4.15 -4.74 -2.58
N GLY A 39 5.13 -3.93 -2.99
CA GLY A 39 6.36 -4.38 -3.64
C GLY A 39 7.53 -4.53 -2.69
N ALA A 40 8.38 -5.52 -2.94
CA ALA A 40 9.68 -5.68 -2.32
C ALA A 40 10.69 -6.23 -3.31
N SER A 41 11.98 -6.25 -2.98
CA SER A 41 12.97 -6.89 -3.85
C SER A 41 12.94 -8.41 -3.70
N THR A 42 12.70 -8.91 -2.50
CA THR A 42 12.53 -10.34 -2.22
C THR A 42 11.41 -10.58 -1.21
N LYS A 43 10.92 -11.82 -1.13
CA LYS A 43 9.84 -12.21 -0.22
C LYS A 43 10.17 -11.97 1.25
N GLU A 44 11.44 -12.08 1.66
CA GLU A 44 11.87 -11.94 3.05
C GLU A 44 11.52 -10.57 3.64
N GLN A 45 11.40 -9.53 2.81
CA GLN A 45 11.04 -8.18 3.26
C GLN A 45 9.55 -8.05 3.61
N PHE A 46 8.68 -8.92 3.09
CA PHE A 46 7.28 -9.02 3.53
C PHE A 46 7.17 -9.83 4.83
N PHE A 47 8.14 -10.72 5.03
CA PHE A 47 8.12 -11.78 6.02
C PHE A 47 9.34 -11.64 6.92
N SER A 48 9.43 -10.51 7.65
CA SER A 48 10.27 -10.52 8.84
C SER A 48 9.71 -11.64 9.73
N PRO A 49 10.52 -12.65 10.10
CA PRO A 49 10.06 -13.69 11.00
C PRO A 49 9.51 -12.99 12.22
N ALA A 50 8.29 -13.35 12.60
CA ALA A 50 7.64 -12.88 13.81
C ALA A 50 8.66 -12.80 14.95
N GLU A 51 9.10 -11.58 15.27
CA GLU A 51 10.10 -11.36 16.30
C GLU A 51 9.53 -11.97 17.58
N PRO A 52 10.27 -12.85 18.27
CA PRO A 52 9.80 -13.39 19.54
C PRO A 52 9.65 -12.22 20.51
N PHE A 53 8.42 -11.94 20.92
CA PHE A 53 8.15 -10.98 21.97
C PHE A 53 7.99 -11.70 23.29
N TRP A 54 8.66 -11.19 24.30
CA TRP A 54 8.47 -11.63 25.68
C TRP A 54 7.56 -10.62 26.39
N ASN A 55 6.45 -11.09 26.92
CA ASN A 55 5.68 -10.37 27.92
C ASN A 55 6.43 -10.36 29.25
N ALA A 56 6.15 -9.37 30.09
CA ALA A 56 6.78 -9.22 31.41
C ALA A 56 6.51 -10.41 32.37
N ASP A 57 5.50 -11.22 32.08
CA ASP A 57 5.12 -12.42 32.83
C ASP A 57 5.84 -13.70 32.33
N GLY A 58 6.77 -13.57 31.37
CA GLY A 58 7.49 -14.70 30.78
C GLY A 58 6.68 -15.49 29.75
N THR A 59 5.44 -15.09 29.46
CA THR A 59 4.72 -15.57 28.28
C THR A 59 5.27 -14.88 27.04
N GLY A 60 5.39 -15.58 25.92
CA GLY A 60 5.93 -14.99 24.71
C GLY A 60 5.40 -15.68 23.48
N GLY A 61 5.23 -14.90 22.42
CA GLY A 61 4.63 -15.34 21.18
C GLY A 61 5.37 -14.80 19.97
N LYS A 62 4.89 -15.19 18.80
CA LYS A 62 5.29 -14.65 17.51
C LYS A 62 4.32 -13.52 17.16
N TYR A 63 4.81 -12.30 16.90
CA TYR A 63 3.97 -11.25 16.30
C TYR A 63 3.36 -11.78 14.98
N PRO A 64 2.05 -11.62 14.74
CA PRO A 64 1.50 -11.91 13.43
C PRO A 64 2.25 -11.10 12.37
N SER A 65 2.38 -11.66 11.17
CA SER A 65 3.01 -10.88 10.09
C SER A 65 2.12 -9.69 9.77
N ILE A 66 2.72 -8.56 9.38
CA ILE A 66 1.96 -7.37 8.99
C ILE A 66 0.93 -7.66 7.87
N VAL A 67 1.25 -8.64 7.01
CA VAL A 67 0.32 -9.18 6.00
C VAL A 67 -0.93 -9.79 6.66
N GLN A 68 -0.77 -10.60 7.72
CA GLN A 68 -1.90 -11.17 8.46
C GLN A 68 -2.72 -10.09 9.15
N GLU A 69 -2.07 -9.08 9.73
CA GLU A 69 -2.76 -7.97 10.41
C GLU A 69 -3.59 -7.13 9.44
N ILE A 70 -3.04 -6.76 8.28
CA ILE A 70 -3.75 -6.02 7.23
C ILE A 70 -4.97 -6.82 6.74
N CYS A 71 -4.80 -8.12 6.52
CA CYS A 71 -5.91 -8.99 6.12
C CYS A 71 -6.99 -9.11 7.21
N ALA A 72 -6.60 -9.21 8.49
CA ALA A 72 -7.53 -9.29 9.62
C ALA A 72 -8.37 -8.01 9.79
N GLN A 73 -7.88 -6.87 9.30
CA GLN A 73 -8.61 -5.59 9.24
C GLN A 73 -9.60 -5.52 8.06
N GLY A 74 -9.69 -6.56 7.23
CA GLY A 74 -10.61 -6.63 6.09
C GLY A 74 -10.05 -6.04 4.79
N HIS A 75 -8.76 -5.73 4.73
CA HIS A 75 -8.10 -5.28 3.50
C HIS A 75 -7.65 -6.47 2.65
N GLN A 76 -7.58 -6.26 1.33
CA GLN A 76 -7.00 -7.23 0.41
C GLN A 76 -5.59 -6.80 0.05
N ILE A 77 -4.65 -7.74 -0.02
CA ILE A 77 -3.26 -7.45 -0.34
C ILE A 77 -2.77 -8.27 -1.53
N ILE A 78 -2.01 -7.61 -2.39
CA ILE A 78 -1.34 -8.18 -3.56
C ILE A 78 0.14 -7.85 -3.47
N LEU A 79 0.99 -8.85 -3.61
CA LEU A 79 2.43 -8.73 -3.47
C LEU A 79 3.13 -8.74 -4.83
N ALA A 80 4.22 -8.00 -4.93
CA ALA A 80 5.14 -8.03 -6.06
C ALA A 80 6.58 -8.15 -5.56
N THR A 81 7.40 -9.01 -6.19
CA THR A 81 8.84 -9.02 -5.96
C THR A 81 9.65 -8.87 -7.22
N ASP A 82 10.75 -8.10 -7.12
CA ASP A 82 11.69 -7.93 -8.23
C ASP A 82 12.26 -9.27 -8.71
N ASP A 83 12.47 -10.22 -7.80
CA ASP A 83 13.00 -11.56 -8.08
C ASP A 83 11.94 -12.63 -8.39
N GLY A 84 10.65 -12.33 -8.26
CA GLY A 84 9.54 -13.29 -8.38
C GLY A 84 9.45 -14.35 -7.28
N SER A 85 10.18 -14.21 -6.18
CA SER A 85 10.12 -15.10 -5.01
C SER A 85 8.75 -15.12 -4.31
N ALA A 86 7.94 -14.07 -4.45
CA ALA A 86 6.54 -14.07 -4.02
C ALA A 86 5.67 -13.15 -4.89
N GLY A 87 4.46 -13.59 -5.20
CA GLY A 87 3.51 -12.75 -5.93
C GLY A 87 3.96 -12.42 -7.36
N PHE A 88 3.74 -11.18 -7.78
CA PHE A 88 4.04 -10.71 -9.14
C PHE A 88 5.55 -10.60 -9.33
N HIS A 89 6.11 -11.20 -10.38
CA HIS A 89 7.49 -10.95 -10.76
C HIS A 89 7.61 -9.60 -11.49
N GLY A 90 8.25 -8.63 -10.86
CA GLY A 90 8.43 -7.27 -11.37
C GLY A 90 8.11 -6.21 -10.32
N THR A 91 8.03 -4.95 -10.73
CA THR A 91 7.79 -3.85 -9.79
C THR A 91 6.31 -3.76 -9.40
N VAL A 92 6.04 -3.18 -8.22
CA VAL A 92 4.66 -2.94 -7.76
C VAL A 92 3.90 -1.96 -8.66
N THR A 93 4.61 -1.04 -9.30
CA THR A 93 4.04 -0.08 -10.26
C THR A 93 3.61 -0.78 -11.55
N ASP A 94 4.38 -1.75 -12.04
CA ASP A 94 3.99 -2.57 -13.21
C ASP A 94 2.74 -3.40 -12.90
N LEU A 95 2.71 -4.02 -11.71
CA LEU A 95 1.54 -4.75 -11.23
C LEU A 95 0.30 -3.84 -11.16
N PHE A 96 0.46 -2.65 -10.60
CA PHE A 96 -0.62 -1.69 -10.44
C PHE A 96 -1.14 -1.16 -11.79
N GLU A 97 -0.25 -0.79 -12.70
CA GLU A 97 -0.63 -0.37 -14.06
C GLU A 97 -1.32 -1.50 -14.83
N ARG A 98 -0.81 -2.73 -14.73
CA ARG A 98 -1.46 -3.91 -15.32
C ARG A 98 -2.85 -4.15 -14.75
N TYR A 99 -3.05 -3.94 -13.46
CA TYR A 99 -4.36 -4.06 -12.81
C TYR A 99 -5.36 -3.03 -13.34
N LEU A 100 -4.90 -1.78 -13.54
CA LEU A 100 -5.73 -0.72 -14.08
C LEU A 100 -6.09 -0.97 -15.55
N ASN A 101 -5.12 -1.41 -16.36
CA ASN A 101 -5.25 -1.62 -17.80
C ASN A 101 -6.00 -2.90 -18.21
N ASN A 102 -6.21 -3.85 -17.30
CA ASN A 102 -6.90 -5.10 -17.63
C ASN A 102 -8.15 -5.35 -16.75
N PRO A 103 -9.27 -4.62 -16.96
CA PRO A 103 -10.50 -4.78 -16.18
C PRO A 103 -11.05 -6.22 -16.18
N SER A 104 -11.09 -6.88 -17.34
CA SER A 104 -11.58 -8.25 -17.51
C SER A 104 -10.70 -9.32 -16.84
N GLY A 105 -9.40 -9.04 -16.65
CA GLY A 105 -8.45 -9.96 -16.03
C GLY A 105 -8.22 -9.70 -14.54
N ARG A 106 -8.91 -8.73 -13.92
CA ARG A 106 -8.74 -8.39 -12.49
C ARG A 106 -9.01 -9.58 -11.58
N GLU A 107 -10.05 -10.36 -11.85
CA GLU A 107 -10.38 -11.53 -11.02
C GLU A 107 -9.33 -12.63 -11.14
N GLU A 108 -8.73 -12.82 -12.33
CA GLU A 108 -7.63 -13.77 -12.53
C GLU A 108 -6.37 -13.34 -11.78
N ILE A 109 -6.04 -12.05 -11.80
CA ILE A 109 -4.95 -11.46 -11.02
C ILE A 109 -5.22 -11.73 -9.54
N LEU A 110 -6.41 -11.37 -9.04
CA LEU A 110 -6.77 -11.54 -7.63
C LEU A 110 -6.79 -13.01 -7.19
N SER A 111 -7.29 -13.94 -8.01
CA SER A 111 -7.39 -15.37 -7.68
C SER A 111 -6.02 -16.04 -7.58
N ARG A 112 -5.12 -15.79 -8.54
CA ARG A 112 -3.74 -16.29 -8.52
C ARG A 112 -2.97 -15.80 -7.28
N TYR A 113 -3.19 -14.57 -6.83
CA TYR A 113 -2.53 -14.04 -5.64
C TYR A 113 -3.12 -14.54 -4.33
N ARG A 114 -4.45 -14.74 -4.25
CA ARG A 114 -5.09 -15.42 -3.11
C ARG A 114 -4.48 -16.81 -2.90
N GLU A 115 -4.27 -17.57 -3.97
CA GLU A 115 -3.63 -18.89 -3.90
C GLU A 115 -2.16 -18.83 -3.46
N ALA A 116 -1.39 -17.84 -3.92
CA ALA A 116 0.03 -17.69 -3.55
C ALA A 116 0.22 -17.31 -2.07
N VAL A 117 -0.65 -16.47 -1.52
CA VAL A 117 -0.64 -16.09 -0.10
C VAL A 117 -0.99 -17.30 0.78
N THR A 118 -1.97 -18.09 0.35
CA THR A 118 -2.43 -19.29 1.06
C THR A 118 -1.41 -20.44 0.99
N THR A 119 -0.81 -20.69 -0.18
CA THR A 119 0.14 -21.80 -0.41
C THR A 119 1.50 -21.58 0.24
N SER A 120 1.90 -20.31 0.42
CA SER A 120 3.15 -19.94 1.12
C SER A 120 3.06 -20.06 2.65
N GLY A 121 1.95 -20.58 3.20
CA GLY A 121 1.74 -20.74 4.64
C GLY A 121 1.54 -19.43 5.41
N LEU A 122 1.25 -18.33 4.69
CA LEU A 122 1.05 -17.00 5.27
C LEU A 122 -0.33 -16.86 5.92
N ILE A 123 -1.29 -17.68 5.48
CA ILE A 123 -2.59 -17.88 6.10
C ILE A 123 -2.75 -19.39 6.28
N LYS A 124 -2.89 -19.88 7.52
CA LYS A 124 -3.14 -21.31 7.76
C LYS A 124 -4.56 -21.66 7.29
N THR A 125 -4.67 -22.65 6.42
CA THR A 125 -5.95 -23.25 6.04
C THR A 125 -6.20 -24.44 6.96
N ASP A 126 -6.85 -24.22 8.08
CA ASP A 126 -7.36 -25.33 8.86
C ASP A 126 -8.50 -25.94 8.04
N GLY A 127 -8.30 -27.19 7.61
CA GLY A 127 -8.98 -27.80 6.48
C GLY A 127 -10.51 -27.70 6.49
N GLU A 128 -11.02 -26.95 5.53
CA GLU A 128 -12.20 -27.19 4.70
C GLU A 128 -12.03 -26.27 3.48
N ALA A 129 -12.49 -26.69 2.30
CA ALA A 129 -12.15 -26.06 1.02
C ALA A 129 -12.34 -24.52 1.02
N GLY A 130 -11.25 -23.78 0.87
CA GLY A 130 -11.22 -22.33 0.65
C GLY A 130 -10.95 -21.50 1.92
N ALA A 131 -9.70 -21.39 2.35
CA ALA A 131 -9.34 -20.44 3.41
C ALA A 131 -9.26 -19.02 2.85
N VAL A 132 -10.40 -18.36 2.89
CA VAL A 132 -10.52 -16.94 3.18
C VAL A 132 -9.98 -16.72 4.61
N CYS A 133 -9.42 -15.54 4.90
CA CYS A 133 -9.29 -15.04 6.27
C CYS A 133 -10.52 -15.47 7.09
N SER A 134 -10.36 -16.00 8.30
CA SER A 134 -11.46 -16.30 9.23
C SER A 134 -12.22 -15.05 9.71
N CYS A 135 -11.99 -13.91 9.08
CA CYS A 135 -12.93 -12.83 8.94
C CYS A 135 -14.33 -13.43 8.68
N SER A 136 -15.26 -13.26 9.62
CA SER A 136 -16.62 -13.78 9.52
C SER A 136 -17.22 -13.47 8.14
N PRO A 137 -18.15 -14.28 7.60
CA PRO A 137 -18.74 -14.08 6.27
C PRO A 137 -19.18 -12.64 5.93
N GLY A 138 -19.41 -11.79 6.95
CA GLY A 138 -19.64 -10.35 6.82
C GLY A 138 -18.49 -9.50 6.25
N ALA A 139 -17.21 -9.88 6.40
CA ALA A 139 -16.10 -9.11 5.83
C ALA A 139 -15.94 -9.33 4.32
N MET A 140 -16.35 -10.50 3.81
CA MET A 140 -16.49 -10.75 2.37
C MET A 140 -17.61 -9.91 1.72
N LEU A 141 -18.57 -9.42 2.51
CA LEU A 141 -19.77 -8.75 2.00
C LEU A 141 -19.64 -7.23 1.83
N ASN A 142 -18.53 -6.62 2.27
CA ASN A 142 -18.34 -5.16 2.19
C ASN A 142 -17.38 -4.68 1.10
N PHE A 143 -16.69 -5.57 0.38
CA PHE A 143 -16.13 -5.18 -0.92
C PHE A 143 -17.30 -5.20 -1.90
N ASN A 144 -17.88 -4.02 -2.12
CA ASN A 144 -19.01 -3.78 -3.04
C ASN A 144 -18.89 -4.73 -4.25
N GLN A 145 -19.80 -5.69 -4.35
CA GLN A 145 -19.74 -6.89 -5.21
C GLN A 145 -19.87 -6.58 -6.71
N ASN A 146 -19.50 -5.38 -7.12
CA ASN A 146 -19.50 -4.96 -8.50
C ASN A 146 -18.05 -4.76 -9.00
N PRO A 147 -17.36 -5.85 -9.41
CA PRO A 147 -16.02 -5.76 -10.01
C PRO A 147 -15.99 -4.93 -11.31
N GLU A 148 -17.16 -4.58 -11.85
CA GLU A 148 -17.35 -3.84 -13.10
C GLU A 148 -17.37 -2.31 -12.94
N SER A 149 -17.51 -1.75 -11.72
CA SER A 149 -17.43 -0.27 -11.53
C SER A 149 -15.98 0.17 -11.27
N GLU A 150 -15.48 1.10 -12.09
CA GLU A 150 -14.30 0.86 -12.94
C GLU A 150 -12.97 1.50 -12.47
N THR A 151 -12.94 2.32 -11.42
CA THR A 151 -11.74 3.11 -11.03
C THR A 151 -11.66 3.33 -9.52
N PHE A 152 -10.44 3.43 -8.96
CA PHE A 152 -10.26 3.80 -7.55
C PHE A 152 -10.68 5.26 -7.33
N ALA A 153 -11.36 5.53 -6.21
CA ALA A 153 -11.69 6.89 -5.81
C ALA A 153 -10.47 7.67 -5.33
N ARG A 154 -9.46 6.97 -4.80
CA ARG A 154 -8.17 7.54 -4.40
C ARG A 154 -7.07 6.49 -4.35
N VAL A 155 -5.83 6.92 -4.53
CA VAL A 155 -4.62 6.11 -4.35
C VAL A 155 -3.70 6.76 -3.31
N TYR A 156 -3.17 5.95 -2.38
CA TYR A 156 -2.16 6.38 -1.42
C TYR A 156 -0.85 5.65 -1.68
N GLY A 157 0.24 6.40 -1.84
CA GLY A 157 1.55 5.87 -2.19
C GLY A 157 2.62 6.15 -1.14
N CYS A 158 3.47 5.17 -0.84
CA CYS A 158 4.71 5.42 -0.07
C CYS A 158 5.79 4.40 -0.45
N GLY A 159 7.01 4.87 -0.66
CA GLY A 159 8.13 4.03 -1.07
C GLY A 159 9.24 4.85 -1.73
N PRO A 160 10.19 4.17 -2.42
CA PRO A 160 11.30 4.83 -3.09
C PRO A 160 10.87 5.90 -4.09
N GLY A 161 11.65 6.98 -4.24
CA GLY A 161 11.30 8.09 -5.14
C GLY A 161 11.05 7.67 -6.59
N VAL A 162 11.79 6.68 -7.11
CA VAL A 162 11.56 6.13 -8.46
C VAL A 162 10.20 5.44 -8.58
N MET A 163 9.76 4.72 -7.55
CA MET A 163 8.43 4.10 -7.50
C MET A 163 7.34 5.16 -7.41
N LEU A 164 7.53 6.19 -6.59
CA LEU A 164 6.55 7.27 -6.43
C LEU A 164 6.41 8.10 -7.72
N LYS A 165 7.51 8.41 -8.41
CA LYS A 165 7.50 9.07 -9.73
C LYS A 165 6.65 8.29 -10.72
N GLU A 166 6.85 6.98 -10.79
CA GLU A 166 6.12 6.11 -11.70
C GLU A 166 4.65 5.96 -11.29
N LEU A 167 4.37 5.81 -9.99
CA LEU A 167 3.01 5.80 -9.46
C LEU A 167 2.25 7.09 -9.84
N CYS A 168 2.88 8.26 -9.68
CA CYS A 168 2.29 9.56 -10.05
C CYS A 168 1.97 9.62 -11.55
N ARG A 169 2.86 9.11 -12.41
CA ARG A 169 2.62 9.00 -13.85
C ARG A 169 1.39 8.13 -14.15
N ILE A 170 1.31 6.95 -13.53
CA ILE A 170 0.21 6.00 -13.72
C ILE A 170 -1.12 6.62 -13.29
N ILE A 171 -1.22 7.13 -12.06
CA ILE A 171 -2.48 7.70 -11.55
C ILE A 171 -2.88 8.97 -12.29
N GLY A 172 -1.91 9.78 -12.75
CA GLY A 172 -2.16 10.93 -13.61
C GLY A 172 -2.75 10.53 -14.96
N THR A 173 -2.24 9.45 -15.57
CA THR A 173 -2.75 8.89 -16.83
C THR A 173 -4.19 8.41 -16.68
N HIS A 174 -4.50 7.72 -15.57
CA HIS A 174 -5.84 7.23 -15.27
C HIS A 174 -6.76 8.28 -14.62
N LYS A 175 -6.28 9.52 -14.41
CA LYS A 175 -7.00 10.62 -13.75
C LYS A 175 -7.55 10.25 -12.37
N ILE A 176 -6.82 9.43 -11.63
CA ILE A 176 -7.18 9.02 -10.27
C ILE A 176 -6.50 9.99 -9.30
N PRO A 177 -7.25 10.65 -8.38
CA PRO A 177 -6.63 11.49 -7.37
C PRO A 177 -5.78 10.63 -6.43
N GLY A 178 -4.64 11.15 -5.99
CA GLY A 178 -3.78 10.41 -5.11
C GLY A 178 -2.86 11.29 -4.27
N GLU A 179 -2.40 10.70 -3.18
CA GLU A 179 -1.49 11.29 -2.21
C GLU A 179 -0.26 10.38 -2.09
N ILE A 180 0.92 10.98 -2.02
CA ILE A 180 2.18 10.28 -1.83
C ILE A 180 2.85 10.79 -0.56
N SER A 181 3.41 9.87 0.23
CA SER A 181 4.27 10.22 1.36
C SER A 181 5.73 10.15 0.90
N LEU A 182 6.39 11.31 0.88
CA LEU A 182 7.80 11.42 0.52
C LEU A 182 8.70 11.07 1.71
N GLU A 183 9.83 10.43 1.40
CA GLU A 183 10.96 10.30 2.30
C GLU A 183 12.09 11.20 1.77
N GLU A 184 12.70 12.00 2.65
CA GLU A 184 13.82 12.88 2.32
C GLU A 184 14.86 12.90 3.42
N ARG A 185 16.08 13.34 3.10
CA ARG A 185 17.14 13.47 4.12
C ARG A 185 16.82 14.58 5.12
N MET A 186 16.50 14.18 6.35
CA MET A 186 16.17 15.11 7.43
C MET A 186 17.34 15.32 8.39
N GLY A 187 17.59 16.59 8.74
CA GLY A 187 18.47 16.98 9.85
C GLY A 187 17.65 17.34 11.09
N CYS A 188 16.93 18.47 11.04
CA CYS A 188 16.23 19.01 12.21
C CYS A 188 14.82 18.45 12.43
N GLY A 189 14.13 17.98 11.39
CA GLY A 189 12.74 17.49 11.47
C GLY A 189 11.66 18.53 11.81
N VAL A 190 12.03 19.82 11.96
CA VAL A 190 11.12 20.90 12.42
C VAL A 190 11.10 22.10 11.46
N GLY A 191 11.59 21.92 10.24
CA GLY A 191 11.58 22.94 9.19
C GLY A 191 12.69 24.00 9.25
N ALA A 192 13.64 23.89 10.17
CA ALA A 192 14.70 24.88 10.38
C ALA A 192 15.90 24.75 9.41
N CYS A 193 16.38 23.53 9.15
CA CYS A 193 17.65 23.31 8.45
C CYS A 193 17.56 23.19 6.92
N LEU A 194 16.33 23.12 6.37
CA LEU A 194 16.05 22.98 4.93
C LEU A 194 16.62 21.74 4.22
N SER A 195 17.19 20.77 4.96
CA SER A 195 17.82 19.59 4.36
C SER A 195 16.83 18.70 3.59
N CYS A 196 15.55 18.69 4.01
CA CYS A 196 14.49 17.90 3.42
C CYS A 196 13.65 18.70 2.42
N ALA A 197 14.26 19.69 1.74
CA ALA A 197 13.58 20.48 0.73
C ALA A 197 13.37 19.66 -0.56
N CYS A 198 12.15 19.69 -1.09
CA CYS A 198 11.78 19.10 -2.37
C CYS A 198 11.12 20.16 -3.26
N LYS A 199 11.12 19.94 -4.58
CA LYS A 199 10.47 20.86 -5.52
C LYS A 199 8.99 20.54 -5.62
N THR A 200 8.14 21.54 -5.44
CA THR A 200 6.69 21.47 -5.66
C THR A 200 6.27 22.54 -6.66
N ARG A 201 5.14 22.31 -7.34
CA ARG A 201 4.56 23.29 -8.25
C ARG A 201 4.20 24.57 -7.49
N ASP A 202 4.55 25.71 -8.06
CA ASP A 202 4.08 27.00 -7.57
C ASP A 202 2.66 27.27 -8.13
N GLU A 203 1.71 27.58 -7.25
CA GLU A 203 0.32 27.85 -7.64
C GLU A 203 0.14 29.28 -8.19
N GLU A 204 1.02 30.22 -7.81
CA GLU A 204 0.90 31.63 -8.16
C GLU A 204 1.71 32.01 -9.41
N LYS A 205 2.73 31.21 -9.75
CA LYS A 205 3.65 31.46 -10.87
C LYS A 205 3.90 30.19 -11.67
N ASP A 206 4.10 30.34 -12.98
CA ASP A 206 4.59 29.23 -13.81
C ASP A 206 6.05 28.93 -13.41
N GLY A 207 6.22 27.91 -12.56
CA GLY A 207 7.50 27.61 -11.92
C GLY A 207 7.41 26.57 -10.80
N PHE A 208 8.41 26.58 -9.92
CA PHE A 208 8.50 25.71 -8.77
C PHE A 208 8.84 26.50 -7.50
N ARG A 209 8.43 25.96 -6.36
CA ARG A 209 8.87 26.39 -5.03
C ARG A 209 9.56 25.23 -4.31
N TYR A 210 10.33 25.56 -3.29
CA TYR A 210 10.89 24.55 -2.39
C TYR A 210 9.95 24.36 -1.19
N SER A 211 9.46 23.13 -0.99
CA SER A 211 8.68 22.71 0.17
C SER A 211 9.50 21.79 1.05
N ARG A 212 9.37 21.87 2.38
CA ARG A 212 10.11 21.03 3.33
C ARG A 212 9.23 19.84 3.70
N VAL A 213 9.71 18.63 3.41
CA VAL A 213 8.98 17.40 3.73
C VAL A 213 8.63 17.28 5.22
N CYS A 214 9.47 17.77 6.13
CA CYS A 214 9.21 17.69 7.58
C CYS A 214 8.18 18.71 8.12
N LEU A 215 7.82 19.75 7.36
CA LEU A 215 6.91 20.79 7.85
C LEU A 215 5.68 20.95 6.96
N GLU A 216 5.87 21.09 5.65
CA GLU A 216 4.77 21.14 4.69
C GLU A 216 4.31 19.74 4.24
N GLY A 217 5.17 18.73 4.38
CA GLY A 217 4.85 17.33 4.11
C GLY A 217 4.55 16.52 5.38
N PRO A 218 4.86 15.20 5.38
CA PRO A 218 5.51 14.41 4.33
C PRO A 218 4.57 13.98 3.19
N VAL A 219 3.27 14.20 3.35
CA VAL A 219 2.24 13.79 2.39
C VAL A 219 1.93 14.93 1.43
N PHE A 220 2.05 14.65 0.14
CA PHE A 220 1.77 15.60 -0.94
C PHE A 220 0.78 15.00 -1.95
N PRO A 221 -0.03 15.82 -2.64
CA PRO A 221 -0.75 15.40 -3.83
C PRO A 221 0.19 14.87 -4.91
N ALA A 222 -0.16 13.76 -5.57
CA ALA A 222 0.69 13.09 -6.54
C ALA A 222 1.08 13.92 -7.78
N GLY A 223 0.37 15.01 -8.06
CA GLY A 223 0.68 15.95 -9.16
C GLY A 223 1.45 17.20 -8.73
N GLU A 224 1.71 17.38 -7.43
CA GLU A 224 2.34 18.60 -6.90
C GLU A 224 3.87 18.51 -6.92
N VAL A 225 4.42 17.33 -6.62
CA VAL A 225 5.88 17.11 -6.53
C VAL A 225 6.51 17.07 -7.91
N LEU A 226 7.59 17.83 -8.10
CA LEU A 226 8.38 17.86 -9.33
C LEU A 226 9.61 16.96 -9.16
N TRP A 227 9.66 15.91 -9.99
CA TRP A 227 10.74 14.93 -9.99
C TRP A 227 11.87 15.37 -10.91
N ASP A 228 13.12 15.28 -10.43
CA ASP A 228 14.31 15.46 -11.25
C ASP A 228 14.57 14.27 -12.20
#